data_AF-A0A923X584-F1
#
_entry.id   AF-A0A923X584-F1
#
_cell.length_a   1.000
_cell.length_b   1.000
_cell.length_c   1.000
_cell.angle_alpha   90.00
_cell.angle_beta   90.00
_cell.angle_gamma   90.00
#
_symmetry.space_group_name_H-M   'P 1'
#
loop_
_entity.id
_entity.type
_entity.pdbx_description
1 polymer ?
#
loop_
_entity_poly.entity_id
_entity_poly.type
_entity_poly.pdbx_seq_one_letter_code
_entity_poly.pdbx_strand_id
1 'polypeptide(L)'
;MGTPLRVRGDSGASIQYDDTAGTSKSWSAGILDNTSAFAFIEDRAISVTGGTERMRIAAGGNVGIGTTTPAEALDVSGNVHTSGQTYSNQYVVASGATVDFNNGNLQILQSVGQTAITLNNMKDGGSYVIVITDTAARTYTFTNCTQSKFAPINADTTLNTMSIYNILKMTIASTTYCFISWSSGYQ
;
A
#
# COMPACT_ATOMS: atom_id res chain seq x y z
N MET A 1 4.89 -32.42 -26.10
CA MET A 1 4.73 -31.02 -25.63
C MET A 1 5.62 -30.15 -26.51
N GLY A 2 5.07 -29.14 -27.19
CA GLY A 2 5.87 -28.27 -28.07
C GLY A 2 6.76 -27.33 -27.26
N THR A 3 7.94 -26.97 -27.79
CA THR A 3 8.77 -25.91 -27.20
C THR A 3 8.13 -24.55 -27.48
N PRO A 4 7.95 -23.69 -26.47
CA PRO A 4 7.40 -22.35 -26.71
C PRO A 4 8.39 -21.50 -27.51
N LEU A 5 7.87 -20.50 -28.23
CA LEU A 5 8.69 -19.42 -28.77
C LEU A 5 9.43 -18.77 -27.60
N ARG A 6 10.77 -18.68 -27.69
CA ARG A 6 11.62 -18.10 -26.65
C ARG A 6 12.45 -16.97 -27.23
N VAL A 7 12.26 -15.77 -26.67
CA VAL A 7 13.15 -14.63 -26.90
C VAL A 7 14.34 -14.77 -25.95
N ARG A 8 15.56 -14.74 -26.49
CA ARG A 8 16.81 -14.81 -25.71
C ARG A 8 17.68 -13.62 -26.07
N GLY A 9 18.22 -12.98 -25.05
CA GLY A 9 19.17 -11.89 -25.14
C GLY A 9 19.44 -11.37 -23.73
N ASP A 10 20.43 -10.49 -23.61
CA ASP A 10 20.76 -9.83 -22.34
C ASP A 10 19.81 -8.62 -22.12
N SER A 11 20.32 -7.51 -21.56
CA SER A 11 19.60 -6.24 -21.51
C SER A 11 19.05 -5.88 -22.89
N GLY A 12 17.75 -5.58 -22.97
CA GLY A 12 17.12 -5.19 -24.24
C GLY A 12 16.34 -6.31 -24.94
N ALA A 13 16.40 -7.56 -24.46
CA ALA A 13 15.68 -8.68 -25.06
C ALA A 13 14.16 -8.45 -24.98
N SER A 14 13.53 -8.20 -26.13
CA SER A 14 12.14 -7.76 -26.21
C SER A 14 11.42 -8.27 -27.44
N ILE A 15 10.09 -8.20 -27.39
CA ILE A 15 9.22 -8.25 -28.55
C ILE A 15 8.82 -6.80 -28.85
N GLN A 16 8.87 -6.43 -30.13
CA GLN A 16 8.57 -5.09 -30.64
C GLN A 16 7.27 -5.11 -31.44
N TYR A 17 6.49 -4.06 -31.28
CA TYR A 17 5.21 -3.85 -31.96
C TYR A 17 5.24 -2.46 -32.60
N ASP A 18 5.31 -2.40 -33.92
CA ASP A 18 5.39 -1.15 -34.67
C ASP A 18 4.02 -0.77 -35.26
N ASP A 19 3.54 0.46 -35.03
CA ASP A 19 2.42 1.02 -35.79
C ASP A 19 2.88 1.49 -37.18
N THR A 20 2.42 0.82 -38.23
CA THR A 20 2.75 1.16 -39.62
C THR A 20 1.88 2.28 -40.20
N ALA A 21 0.89 2.78 -39.46
CA ALA A 21 -0.11 3.75 -39.94
C ALA A 21 0.32 5.24 -39.83
N GLY A 22 1.62 5.51 -39.70
CA GLY A 22 2.18 6.86 -39.92
C GLY A 22 2.25 7.79 -38.69
N THR A 23 1.97 7.29 -37.48
CA THR A 23 2.23 8.04 -36.23
C THR A 23 3.44 7.55 -35.43
N SER A 24 4.18 6.57 -35.95
CA SER A 24 5.43 6.01 -35.39
C SER A 24 5.37 5.68 -33.91
N LYS A 25 4.22 5.23 -33.39
CA LYS A 25 4.13 4.70 -32.04
C LYS A 25 4.57 3.25 -32.06
N SER A 26 5.70 2.98 -31.43
CA SER A 26 6.21 1.63 -31.26
C SER A 26 6.11 1.26 -29.79
N TRP A 27 5.81 -0.01 -29.51
CA TRP A 27 5.81 -0.54 -28.16
C TRP A 27 6.75 -1.73 -28.06
N SER A 28 7.40 -1.86 -26.92
CA SER A 28 8.22 -3.02 -26.62
C SER A 28 7.88 -3.59 -25.25
N ALA A 29 7.96 -4.91 -25.15
CA ALA A 29 7.81 -5.65 -23.91
C ALA A 29 8.95 -6.67 -23.78
N GLY A 30 9.63 -6.69 -22.64
CA GLY A 30 10.82 -7.51 -22.49
C GLY A 30 11.66 -7.23 -21.26
N ILE A 31 12.85 -7.81 -21.24
CA ILE A 31 13.87 -7.60 -20.21
C ILE A 31 14.52 -6.25 -20.45
N LEU A 32 14.31 -5.34 -19.52
CA LEU A 32 14.74 -3.94 -19.61
C LEU A 32 16.25 -3.80 -19.42
N ASP A 33 16.79 -4.45 -18.39
CA ASP A 33 18.17 -4.33 -17.96
C ASP A 33 18.72 -5.66 -17.40
N ASN A 34 19.99 -5.65 -17.00
CA ASN A 34 20.65 -6.80 -16.36
C ASN A 34 20.13 -7.10 -14.94
N THR A 35 19.18 -6.32 -14.43
CA THR A 35 18.54 -6.59 -13.13
C THR A 35 17.37 -7.57 -13.26
N SER A 36 17.06 -8.05 -14.47
CA SER A 36 15.92 -8.93 -14.77
C SER A 36 14.55 -8.25 -14.58
N ALA A 37 14.50 -6.91 -14.59
CA ALA A 37 13.23 -6.21 -14.63
C ALA A 37 12.53 -6.44 -15.99
N PHE A 38 11.23 -6.73 -15.95
CA PHE A 38 10.39 -6.82 -17.14
C PHE A 38 9.60 -5.52 -17.29
N ALA A 39 9.60 -4.90 -18.47
CA ALA A 39 8.96 -3.61 -18.67
C ALA A 39 8.12 -3.54 -19.95
N PHE A 40 7.17 -2.58 -19.93
CA PHE A 40 6.39 -2.13 -21.07
C PHE A 40 6.77 -0.69 -21.37
N ILE A 41 7.28 -0.45 -22.58
CA ILE A 41 7.86 0.84 -22.99
C ILE A 41 7.20 1.32 -24.29
N GLU A 42 6.82 2.60 -24.32
CA GLU A 42 6.44 3.30 -25.56
C GLU A 42 7.71 3.76 -26.29
N ASP A 43 8.37 2.80 -26.93
CA ASP A 43 9.45 2.95 -27.90
C ASP A 43 9.69 1.59 -28.59
N ARG A 44 10.33 1.62 -29.76
CA ARG A 44 10.71 0.42 -30.51
C ARG A 44 11.80 -0.36 -29.77
N ALA A 45 12.76 0.33 -29.17
CA ALA A 45 13.79 -0.31 -28.36
C ALA A 45 13.42 -0.27 -26.88
N ILE A 46 13.45 -1.41 -26.20
CA ILE A 46 13.38 -1.44 -24.74
C ILE A 46 14.73 -0.96 -24.19
N SER A 47 14.76 0.20 -23.55
CA SER A 47 15.98 0.79 -22.99
C SER A 47 15.68 1.57 -21.72
N VAL A 48 16.60 1.55 -20.76
CA VAL A 48 16.53 2.41 -19.57
C VAL A 48 16.80 3.89 -19.88
N THR A 49 17.39 4.18 -21.05
CA THR A 49 17.77 5.54 -21.48
C THR A 49 16.99 6.06 -22.69
N GLY A 50 16.10 5.24 -23.26
CA GLY A 50 15.29 5.58 -24.44
C GLY A 50 13.86 5.07 -24.28
N GLY A 51 12.88 5.88 -24.68
CA GLY A 51 11.45 5.56 -24.53
C GLY A 51 10.84 5.96 -23.19
N THR A 52 9.51 5.89 -23.12
CA THR A 52 8.77 6.15 -21.86
C THR A 52 8.32 4.82 -21.26
N GLU A 53 8.88 4.45 -20.11
CA GLU A 53 8.41 3.31 -19.33
C GLU A 53 7.02 3.59 -18.77
N ARG A 54 6.07 2.69 -19.06
CA ARG A 54 4.67 2.83 -18.61
C ARG A 54 4.38 1.92 -17.42
N MET A 55 4.95 0.73 -17.43
CA MET A 55 4.80 -0.27 -16.38
C MET A 55 6.05 -1.15 -16.32
N ARG A 56 6.40 -1.61 -15.12
CA ARG A 56 7.39 -2.68 -14.92
C ARG A 56 6.98 -3.69 -13.88
N ILE A 57 7.61 -4.84 -13.95
CA ILE A 57 7.81 -5.78 -12.85
C ILE A 57 9.30 -5.68 -12.50
N ALA A 58 9.61 -5.15 -11.32
CA ALA A 58 10.97 -5.06 -10.82
C ALA A 58 11.53 -6.48 -10.56
N ALA A 59 12.85 -6.59 -10.43
CA ALA A 59 13.54 -7.85 -10.14
C ALA A 59 12.95 -8.63 -8.94
N GLY A 60 12.47 -7.90 -7.93
CA GLY A 60 11.84 -8.47 -6.73
C GLY A 60 10.36 -8.86 -6.90
N GLY A 61 9.77 -8.67 -8.08
CA GLY A 61 8.37 -9.00 -8.38
C GLY A 61 7.37 -7.85 -8.17
N ASN A 62 7.79 -6.73 -7.59
CA ASN A 62 6.93 -5.56 -7.41
C ASN A 62 6.56 -4.93 -8.76
N VAL A 63 5.29 -4.54 -8.88
CA VAL A 63 4.75 -3.88 -10.07
C VAL A 63 4.78 -2.38 -9.88
N GLY A 64 5.43 -1.66 -10.81
CA GLY A 64 5.40 -0.20 -10.89
C GLY A 64 4.58 0.27 -12.08
N ILE A 65 3.72 1.27 -11.90
CA ILE A 65 3.03 2.00 -12.99
C ILE A 65 3.41 3.48 -12.88
N GLY A 66 4.07 4.01 -13.91
CA GLY A 66 4.62 5.38 -13.87
C GLY A 66 5.76 5.60 -12.87
N THR A 67 6.33 4.53 -12.30
CA THR A 67 7.47 4.55 -11.38
C THR A 67 8.45 3.43 -11.72
N THR A 68 9.75 3.72 -11.67
CA THR A 68 10.82 2.75 -11.92
C THR A 68 11.27 2.02 -10.66
N THR A 69 10.91 2.54 -9.49
CA THR A 69 11.35 2.02 -8.17
C THR A 69 10.13 1.75 -7.28
N PRO A 70 9.29 0.75 -7.60
CA PRO A 70 8.09 0.46 -6.82
C PRO A 70 8.45 0.05 -5.38
N ALA A 71 7.97 0.82 -4.40
CA ALA A 71 8.25 0.60 -2.98
C ALA A 71 7.33 -0.46 -2.34
N GLU A 72 6.20 -0.76 -2.99
CA GLU A 72 5.20 -1.75 -2.57
C GLU A 72 4.97 -2.77 -3.68
N ALA A 73 4.26 -3.87 -3.37
CA ALA A 73 3.94 -4.92 -4.33
C ALA A 73 3.25 -4.38 -5.61
N LEU A 74 2.42 -3.35 -5.45
CA LEU A 74 1.92 -2.51 -6.53
C LEU A 74 2.12 -1.04 -6.12
N ASP A 75 2.85 -0.29 -6.93
CA ASP A 75 3.12 1.14 -6.73
C ASP A 75 2.73 1.91 -8.00
N VAL A 76 1.86 2.90 -7.84
CA VAL A 76 1.30 3.69 -8.95
C VAL A 76 1.60 5.16 -8.71
N SER A 77 2.43 5.73 -9.58
CA SER A 77 2.64 7.18 -9.66
C SER A 77 1.53 7.81 -10.49
N GLY A 78 0.36 8.01 -9.85
CA GLY A 78 -0.82 8.56 -10.49
C GLY A 78 -2.12 8.19 -9.78
N ASN A 79 -3.25 8.59 -10.37
CA ASN A 79 -4.57 8.26 -9.83
C ASN A 79 -4.96 6.83 -10.21
N VAL A 80 -5.57 6.10 -9.27
CA VAL A 80 -6.15 4.78 -9.50
C VAL A 80 -7.67 4.90 -9.45
N HIS A 81 -8.34 4.50 -10.54
CA HIS A 81 -9.79 4.35 -10.58
C HIS A 81 -10.15 2.87 -10.57
N THR A 82 -10.92 2.44 -9.56
CA THR A 82 -11.43 1.07 -9.43
C THR A 82 -12.94 1.08 -9.62
N SER A 83 -13.44 0.31 -10.59
CA SER A 83 -14.90 0.16 -10.83
C SER A 83 -15.57 -0.87 -9.92
N GLY A 84 -14.77 -1.65 -9.19
CA GLY A 84 -15.21 -2.63 -8.20
C GLY A 84 -14.81 -2.22 -6.78
N GLN A 85 -15.01 -3.13 -5.83
CA GLN A 85 -14.63 -2.87 -4.44
C GLN A 85 -13.12 -3.02 -4.22
N THR A 86 -12.56 -2.11 -3.43
CA THR A 86 -11.24 -2.26 -2.82
C THR A 86 -11.48 -2.52 -1.33
N TYR A 87 -11.05 -3.67 -0.84
CA TYR A 87 -11.18 -4.05 0.57
C TYR A 87 -9.81 -4.41 1.13
N SER A 88 -9.62 -4.14 2.42
CA SER A 88 -8.43 -4.58 3.14
C SER A 88 -8.69 -5.92 3.79
N ASN A 89 -7.64 -6.75 3.92
CA ASN A 89 -7.71 -7.92 4.78
C ASN A 89 -8.01 -7.50 6.22
N GLN A 90 -8.89 -8.24 6.89
CA GLN A 90 -9.08 -8.10 8.33
C GLN A 90 -7.98 -8.87 9.04
N TYR A 91 -7.21 -8.18 9.88
CA TYR A 91 -6.22 -8.82 10.74
C TYR A 91 -6.66 -8.82 12.20
N VAL A 92 -6.66 -9.99 12.83
CA VAL A 92 -7.07 -10.14 14.24
C VAL A 92 -5.84 -10.18 15.13
N VAL A 93 -5.78 -9.25 16.06
CA VAL A 93 -4.83 -9.20 17.18
C VAL A 93 -5.56 -9.75 18.40
N ALA A 94 -5.37 -11.04 18.68
CA ALA A 94 -6.09 -11.74 19.74
C ALA A 94 -5.79 -11.16 21.14
N SER A 95 -4.54 -10.74 21.37
CA SER A 95 -4.11 -10.12 22.61
C SER A 95 -2.92 -9.19 22.36
N GLY A 96 -2.90 -8.06 23.06
CA GLY A 96 -1.77 -7.14 23.09
C GLY A 96 -2.08 -5.80 22.46
N ALA A 97 -1.09 -4.91 22.51
CA ALA A 97 -1.25 -3.52 22.14
C ALA A 97 -0.32 -3.10 21.01
N THR A 98 -0.02 -4.01 20.09
CA THR A 98 0.78 -3.71 18.90
C THR A 98 0.00 -4.09 17.66
N VAL A 99 -0.08 -3.13 16.75
CA VAL A 99 -0.76 -3.24 15.46
C VAL A 99 0.29 -3.10 14.37
N ASP A 100 0.33 -4.05 13.45
CA ASP A 100 1.17 -3.98 12.26
C ASP A 100 0.31 -3.88 11.00
N PHE A 101 0.32 -2.71 10.38
CA PHE A 101 -0.47 -2.42 9.19
C PHE A 101 0.05 -3.06 7.90
N ASN A 102 1.22 -3.72 7.92
CA ASN A 102 1.62 -4.60 6.81
C ASN A 102 0.66 -5.80 6.65
N ASN A 103 -0.09 -6.16 7.70
CA ASN A 103 -1.07 -7.25 7.64
C ASN A 103 -2.46 -6.82 7.12
N GLY A 104 -2.69 -5.52 6.94
CA GLY A 104 -3.94 -4.95 6.45
C GLY A 104 -4.32 -3.64 7.16
N ASN A 105 -5.09 -2.79 6.49
CA ASN A 105 -5.51 -1.51 7.05
C ASN A 105 -6.66 -1.63 8.08
N LEU A 106 -7.34 -2.78 8.13
CA LEU A 106 -8.39 -3.09 9.10
C LEU A 106 -7.86 -4.07 10.15
N GLN A 107 -7.83 -3.62 11.40
CA GLN A 107 -7.23 -4.34 12.52
C GLN A 107 -8.28 -4.54 13.61
N ILE A 108 -8.39 -5.75 14.16
CA ILE A 108 -9.35 -6.09 15.22
C ILE A 108 -8.60 -6.56 16.45
N LEU A 109 -8.67 -5.80 17.53
CA LEU A 109 -8.05 -6.11 18.80
C LEU A 109 -9.12 -6.66 19.73
N GLN A 110 -8.97 -7.92 20.14
CA GLN A 110 -9.95 -8.62 20.98
C GLN A 110 -9.64 -8.50 22.48
N SER A 111 -8.42 -8.08 22.82
CA SER A 111 -8.00 -7.70 24.16
C SER A 111 -6.72 -6.87 24.06
N VAL A 112 -6.69 -5.68 24.66
CA VAL A 112 -5.49 -4.81 24.63
C VAL A 112 -4.70 -4.96 25.93
N GLY A 113 -5.39 -4.96 27.07
CA GLY A 113 -4.78 -5.15 28.40
C GLY A 113 -4.04 -3.92 28.95
N GLN A 114 -3.89 -2.86 28.14
CA GLN A 114 -3.21 -1.60 28.48
C GLN A 114 -3.83 -0.44 27.69
N THR A 115 -3.45 0.80 28.00
CA THR A 115 -4.01 2.00 27.32
C THR A 115 -3.21 2.42 26.09
N ALA A 116 -1.91 2.19 26.04
CA ALA A 116 -1.07 2.58 24.91
C ALA A 116 -1.03 1.48 23.85
N ILE A 117 -1.43 1.81 22.62
CA ILE A 117 -1.36 0.96 21.43
C ILE A 117 -0.25 1.47 20.51
N THR A 118 0.60 0.57 20.04
CA THR A 118 1.69 0.85 19.10
C THR A 118 1.25 0.59 17.67
N LEU A 119 1.36 1.61 16.83
CA LEU A 119 1.01 1.55 15.42
C LEU A 119 2.27 1.41 14.56
N ASN A 120 2.48 0.23 13.97
CA ASN A 120 3.66 -0.04 13.15
C ASN A 120 3.30 0.00 11.66
N ASN A 121 4.30 0.37 10.85
CA ASN A 121 4.24 0.30 9.39
C ASN A 121 3.12 1.12 8.73
N MET A 122 2.63 2.16 9.40
CA MET A 122 1.75 3.14 8.77
C MET A 122 2.50 3.92 7.68
N LYS A 123 1.85 4.14 6.55
CA LYS A 123 2.34 4.94 5.43
C LYS A 123 1.76 6.35 5.47
N ASP A 124 2.51 7.30 4.93
CA ASP A 124 2.04 8.69 4.85
C ASP A 124 0.86 8.81 3.89
N GLY A 125 -0.17 9.57 4.28
CA GLY A 125 -1.46 9.62 3.57
C GLY A 125 -2.34 8.38 3.77
N GLY A 126 -1.88 7.39 4.53
CA GLY A 126 -2.61 6.15 4.78
C GLY A 126 -3.84 6.35 5.67
N SER A 127 -4.92 5.63 5.34
CA SER A 127 -6.16 5.55 6.13
C SER A 127 -6.32 4.16 6.71
N TYR A 128 -6.59 4.10 8.02
CA TYR A 128 -6.59 2.88 8.81
C TYR A 128 -7.80 2.81 9.71
N VAL A 129 -8.24 1.59 10.01
CA VAL A 129 -9.34 1.32 10.95
C VAL A 129 -8.88 0.32 11.99
N ILE A 130 -9.09 0.67 13.25
CA ILE A 130 -8.89 -0.23 14.38
C ILE A 130 -10.24 -0.43 15.06
N VAL A 131 -10.64 -1.68 15.18
CA VAL A 131 -11.80 -2.10 15.98
C VAL A 131 -11.26 -2.73 17.25
N ILE A 132 -11.71 -2.25 18.39
CA ILE A 132 -11.27 -2.73 19.70
C ILE A 132 -12.46 -3.31 20.44
N THR A 133 -12.27 -4.48 21.03
CA THR A 133 -13.12 -4.99 22.11
C THR A 133 -12.19 -5.28 23.28
N ASP A 134 -12.50 -4.73 24.44
CA ASP A 134 -11.74 -5.01 25.66
C ASP A 134 -12.71 -5.15 26.84
N THR A 135 -12.29 -5.94 27.80
CA THR A 135 -12.98 -6.21 29.07
C THR A 135 -12.98 -5.02 30.01
N ALA A 136 -12.07 -4.06 29.81
CA ALA A 136 -11.99 -2.83 30.57
C ALA A 136 -12.32 -1.62 29.70
N ALA A 137 -13.02 -0.65 30.29
CA ALA A 137 -13.15 0.69 29.72
C ALA A 137 -11.79 1.39 29.78
N ARG A 138 -11.32 1.92 28.65
CA ARG A 138 -9.99 2.54 28.53
C ARG A 138 -9.99 3.71 27.56
N THR A 139 -9.32 4.78 27.93
CA THR A 139 -8.90 5.83 27.00
C THR A 139 -7.63 5.37 26.30
N TYR A 140 -7.74 4.89 25.06
CA TYR A 140 -6.59 4.40 24.30
C TYR A 140 -5.74 5.54 23.75
N THR A 141 -4.43 5.44 23.90
CA THR A 141 -3.47 6.31 23.21
C THR A 141 -2.77 5.54 22.10
N PHE A 142 -2.41 6.25 21.03
CA PHE A 142 -1.73 5.66 19.89
C PHE A 142 -0.32 6.22 19.78
N THR A 143 0.66 5.33 19.76
CA THR A 143 2.10 5.63 19.66
C THR A 143 2.59 5.43 18.22
N ASN A 144 3.78 5.94 17.90
CA ASN A 144 4.35 6.10 16.54
C ASN A 144 3.66 7.14 15.64
N CYS A 145 2.85 8.00 16.25
CA CYS A 145 2.49 9.31 15.72
C CYS A 145 3.22 10.36 16.58
N THR A 146 3.86 11.36 15.97
CA THR A 146 4.47 12.46 16.74
C THR A 146 3.38 13.27 17.45
N GLN A 147 2.22 13.42 16.79
CA GLN A 147 1.06 14.12 17.32
C GLN A 147 -0.22 13.36 17.00
N SER A 148 -1.02 13.06 18.02
CA SER A 148 -2.35 12.46 17.85
C SER A 148 -3.43 13.52 18.08
N LYS A 149 -4.35 13.67 17.12
CA LYS A 149 -5.42 14.67 17.12
C LYS A 149 -6.76 13.97 17.08
N PHE A 150 -7.50 14.02 18.18
CA PHE A 150 -8.78 13.34 18.33
C PHE A 150 -9.95 14.30 18.09
N ALA A 151 -10.96 13.83 17.36
CA ALA A 151 -12.26 14.48 17.24
C ALA A 151 -13.37 13.41 17.16
N PRO A 152 -14.26 13.26 18.18
CA PRO A 152 -14.33 14.04 19.42
C PRO A 152 -13.11 13.82 20.33
N ILE A 153 -13.01 14.62 21.40
CA ILE A 153 -11.97 14.46 22.43
C ILE A 153 -11.93 12.99 22.88
N ASN A 154 -10.72 12.46 23.01
CA ASN A 154 -10.53 11.07 23.41
C ASN A 154 -11.02 10.84 24.85
N ALA A 155 -11.66 9.70 25.07
CA ALA A 155 -12.24 9.32 26.35
C ALA A 155 -12.29 7.80 26.47
N ASP A 156 -12.81 7.31 27.59
CA ASP A 156 -12.90 5.88 27.83
C ASP A 156 -13.84 5.20 26.83
N THR A 157 -13.37 4.08 26.31
CA THR A 157 -14.19 3.11 25.58
C THR A 157 -15.20 2.45 26.52
N THR A 158 -16.24 1.87 25.93
CA THR A 158 -17.29 1.13 26.64
C THR A 158 -16.87 -0.34 26.70
N LEU A 159 -16.67 -0.85 27.91
CA LEU A 159 -16.26 -2.24 28.14
C LEU A 159 -17.17 -3.25 27.44
N ASN A 160 -16.59 -4.35 26.96
CA ASN A 160 -17.28 -5.47 26.29
C ASN A 160 -18.13 -5.07 25.08
N THR A 161 -17.86 -3.92 24.46
CA THR A 161 -18.47 -3.51 23.20
C THR A 161 -17.38 -3.21 22.18
N MET A 162 -17.76 -3.11 20.91
CA MET A 162 -16.85 -2.65 19.88
C MET A 162 -16.67 -1.13 19.98
N SER A 163 -15.42 -0.69 19.91
CA SER A 163 -15.01 0.69 19.68
C SER A 163 -14.28 0.78 18.35
N ILE A 164 -14.56 1.82 17.57
CA ILE A 164 -13.98 2.02 16.24
C ILE A 164 -13.13 3.28 16.27
N TYR A 165 -11.91 3.16 15.77
CA TYR A 165 -10.99 4.28 15.56
C TYR A 165 -10.63 4.34 14.08
N ASN A 166 -10.98 5.44 13.41
CA ASN A 166 -10.50 5.76 12.06
C ASN A 166 -9.30 6.68 12.19
N ILE A 167 -8.19 6.31 11.55
CA ILE A 167 -6.91 6.98 11.69
C ILE A 167 -6.39 7.38 10.31
N LEU A 168 -6.22 8.67 10.08
CA LEU A 168 -5.49 9.22 8.94
C LEU A 168 -4.08 9.62 9.39
N LYS A 169 -3.06 9.02 8.80
CA LYS A 169 -1.66 9.43 9.00
C LYS A 169 -1.26 10.46 7.95
N MET A 170 -0.65 11.57 8.38
CA MET A 170 -0.13 12.58 7.47
C MET A 170 1.11 13.27 8.03
N THR A 171 2.10 13.50 7.19
CA THR A 171 3.36 14.13 7.53
C THR A 171 3.37 15.53 6.94
N ILE A 172 3.45 16.54 7.80
CA ILE A 172 3.46 17.95 7.40
C ILE A 172 4.71 18.58 8.00
N ALA A 173 5.58 19.15 7.16
CA ALA A 173 6.83 19.77 7.59
C ALA A 173 7.63 18.88 8.57
N SER A 174 7.81 17.60 8.20
CA SER A 174 8.52 16.58 9.00
C SER A 174 7.85 16.14 10.31
N THR A 175 6.68 16.67 10.66
CA THR A 175 5.90 16.19 11.81
C THR A 175 4.86 15.18 11.35
N THR A 176 4.85 13.99 11.95
CA THR A 176 3.82 12.97 11.69
C THR A 176 2.61 13.21 12.58
N TYR A 177 1.46 13.43 11.96
CA TYR A 177 0.16 13.55 12.61
C TYR A 177 -0.67 12.29 12.38
N CYS A 178 -1.43 11.91 13.39
CA CYS A 178 -2.53 10.98 13.28
C CYS A 178 -3.82 11.70 13.65
N PHE A 179 -4.70 11.91 12.67
CA PHE A 179 -6.03 12.46 12.87
C PHE A 179 -7.00 11.31 13.11
N ILE A 180 -7.71 11.36 14.23
CA ILE A 180 -8.42 10.22 14.77
C ILE A 180 -9.86 10.61 15.04
N SER A 181 -10.79 9.98 14.34
CA SER A 181 -12.19 9.96 14.72
C SER A 181 -12.53 8.62 15.36
N TRP A 182 -13.37 8.66 16.39
CA TRP A 182 -13.67 7.45 17.14
C TRP A 182 -15.06 7.49 17.76
N SER A 183 -15.57 6.29 18.03
CA SER A 183 -16.84 6.04 18.69
C SER A 183 -16.80 4.69 19.40
N SER A 184 -17.68 4.50 20.38
CA SER A 184 -17.71 3.31 21.21
C SER A 184 -19.14 2.93 21.59
N GLY A 185 -19.34 1.67 22.01
CA GLY A 185 -20.64 1.17 22.47
C GLY A 185 -21.42 0.37 21.44
N TYR A 186 -20.79 -0.08 20.34
CA TYR A 186 -21.45 -0.89 19.32
C TYR A 186 -21.66 -2.32 19.83
N GLN A 187 -22.92 -2.80 19.79
CA GLN A 187 -23.34 -4.14 20.21
C GLN A 187 -23.36 -5.13 19.05
#